data_AF-A0A2D5Z3H0-F1
#
_entry.id   AF-A0A2D5Z3H0-F1
#
_cell.length_a   1.000
_cell.length_b   1.000
_cell.length_c   1.000
_cell.angle_alpha   90.00
_cell.angle_beta   90.00
_cell.angle_gamma   90.00
#
_symmetry.space_group_name_H-M   'P 1'
#
loop_
_entity.id
_entity.type
_entity.pdbx_description
1 polymer ?
#
loop_
_entity_poly.entity_id
_entity_poly.type
_entity_poly.pdbx_seq_one_letter_code
_entity_poly.pdbx_strand_id
1 'polypeptide(L)'
;MISYLRTQSDSVIVAVFATVVIATGVTDVAADVWPGWRGDGSGSSPATSAPLHWGADHGVAWRTRIAGEGNSSPIIWDDRIFLTASVEDGLTRLVICLDAESGDVLWQTKVPGARTKTYPRSGRASPTPVTDGTLVYAFFDAPGLIAVDFDGNVRWTQALGPFSNPYNMAGSPVLVGDAVVISCDHQGPSFVAAFDRSSGKEIWRTARDGGLHYATPMTFTHAGRMQIVVNAQTINAYDAATGDRLWWFEGMKHATTPTALFHDGLVYATSGRNGPSVAIDPSGSGDVADTHVRMRINSGGPYVPSPLIVDDTFVIPGDNGRVLLAHTDGRIILRHRVRARIRKFTASPVHVAGHIYWTDEEGTTHVMRPEALDSDAPRMQQVAANPLEETCFSSPAVAGGRLYVRTAKHLHCIVGGDARPVAANTVELPDAFDELAALYAGLPKGEFDDTNLRLAIVARAATFEHEEAIDLLADAALNDRHWDVCEEAIRLLGEQGPRALPALLRMFEKPMPFLKTVAAEHLARLRPVEAVPTLIRAAEKEQMHVRVASIEALGQIGGAHEAAAEVIAESLIALTADDAGVVRRGAIEALDLVADRLEDPADAIASIEARLEDPNRLVADSARATLARLKAATRRR
;
A
#
# COMPACT_ATOMS: atom_id res chain seq x y z
N MET A 1 -85.78 41.62 -39.84
CA MET A 1 -85.26 42.90 -40.36
C MET A 1 -83.79 42.98 -39.97
N ILE A 2 -82.84 42.85 -40.92
CA ILE A 2 -81.38 42.98 -40.75
C ILE A 2 -80.72 41.91 -39.82
N SER A 3 -79.53 41.33 -40.02
CA SER A 3 -78.71 40.91 -41.18
C SER A 3 -77.32 40.47 -40.67
N TYR A 4 -76.95 39.19 -40.88
CA TYR A 4 -75.58 38.69 -41.15
C TYR A 4 -74.46 38.48 -40.07
N LEU A 5 -73.56 37.54 -40.44
CA LEU A 5 -72.22 37.16 -39.92
C LEU A 5 -72.21 36.25 -38.68
N ARG A 6 -71.79 34.96 -38.79
CA ARG A 6 -70.40 34.43 -38.82
C ARG A 6 -69.65 34.72 -37.50
N THR A 7 -68.86 33.86 -36.84
CA THR A 7 -68.55 32.41 -36.86
C THR A 7 -67.76 32.14 -35.55
N GLN A 8 -67.70 30.96 -34.94
CA GLN A 8 -68.11 29.60 -35.37
C GLN A 8 -68.78 28.85 -34.17
N SER A 9 -68.79 27.51 -34.12
CA SER A 9 -69.47 26.74 -33.06
C SER A 9 -68.51 26.14 -32.01
N ASP A 10 -68.70 26.50 -30.74
CA ASP A 10 -68.18 25.73 -29.60
C ASP A 10 -68.94 24.40 -29.45
N SER A 11 -68.24 23.34 -29.05
CA SER A 11 -68.85 22.17 -28.41
C SER A 11 -67.81 21.42 -27.57
N VAL A 12 -68.04 21.37 -26.27
CA VAL A 12 -67.15 20.78 -25.27
C VAL A 12 -67.19 19.26 -25.35
N ILE A 13 -66.01 18.62 -25.43
CA ILE A 13 -65.85 17.18 -25.18
C ILE A 13 -64.93 17.02 -23.96
N VAL A 14 -65.41 16.31 -22.95
CA VAL A 14 -64.63 15.97 -21.75
C VAL A 14 -63.70 14.81 -22.10
N ALA A 15 -62.38 15.08 -22.11
CA ALA A 15 -61.36 14.05 -22.29
C ALA A 15 -60.72 13.68 -20.94
N VAL A 16 -60.73 12.39 -20.61
CA VAL A 16 -60.06 11.85 -19.42
C VAL A 16 -58.55 11.82 -19.67
N PHE A 17 -57.80 12.66 -18.96
CA PHE A 17 -56.34 12.61 -18.99
C PHE A 17 -55.84 11.46 -18.10
N ALA A 18 -55.31 10.41 -18.73
CA ALA A 18 -54.49 9.42 -18.06
C ALA A 18 -53.08 9.98 -17.88
N THR A 19 -52.68 10.28 -16.64
CA THR A 19 -51.32 10.75 -16.33
C THR A 19 -50.33 9.61 -16.51
N VAL A 20 -49.61 9.61 -17.64
CA VAL A 20 -48.45 8.74 -17.85
C VAL A 20 -47.31 9.25 -16.97
N VAL A 21 -47.07 8.59 -15.84
CA VAL A 21 -45.85 8.79 -15.04
C VAL A 21 -44.69 8.15 -15.81
N ILE A 22 -43.97 8.97 -16.56
CA ILE A 22 -42.68 8.57 -17.13
C ILE A 22 -41.70 8.49 -15.96
N ALA A 23 -41.43 7.27 -15.48
CA ALA A 23 -40.33 7.01 -14.57
C ALA A 23 -39.03 7.24 -15.34
N THR A 24 -38.49 8.46 -15.26
CA THR A 24 -37.11 8.74 -15.68
C THR A 24 -36.19 7.96 -14.76
N GLY A 25 -35.72 6.81 -15.22
CA GLY A 25 -34.67 6.07 -14.53
C GLY A 25 -33.46 6.99 -14.39
N VAL A 26 -33.09 7.29 -13.14
CA VAL A 26 -31.81 7.91 -12.85
C VAL A 26 -30.76 6.86 -13.18
N THR A 27 -30.11 7.01 -14.33
CA THR A 27 -28.87 6.28 -14.61
C THR A 27 -27.85 6.75 -13.58
N ASP A 28 -27.43 5.85 -12.70
CA ASP A 28 -26.44 6.12 -11.66
C ASP A 28 -25.10 6.42 -12.34
N VAL A 29 -24.80 7.71 -12.53
CA VAL A 29 -23.52 8.17 -13.07
C VAL A 29 -22.51 8.12 -11.93
N ALA A 30 -22.11 6.91 -11.56
CA ALA A 30 -20.84 6.72 -10.88
C ALA A 30 -19.75 7.28 -11.81
N ALA A 31 -18.88 8.14 -11.30
CA ALA A 31 -17.79 8.66 -12.11
C ALA A 31 -16.86 7.50 -12.49
N ASP A 32 -16.60 7.31 -13.78
CA ASP A 32 -15.64 6.32 -14.30
C ASP A 32 -14.18 6.81 -14.18
N VAL A 33 -13.96 7.88 -13.42
CA VAL A 33 -12.66 8.54 -13.24
C VAL A 33 -12.30 8.72 -11.77
N TRP A 34 -11.05 8.39 -11.44
CA TRP A 34 -10.40 8.62 -10.16
C TRP A 34 -8.95 9.04 -10.45
N PRO A 35 -8.72 10.30 -10.86
CA PRO A 35 -7.57 10.66 -11.70
C PRO A 35 -6.23 10.80 -10.95
N GLY A 36 -6.23 10.75 -9.61
CA GLY A 36 -5.08 11.08 -8.78
C GLY A 36 -5.12 10.48 -7.38
N TRP A 37 -4.17 10.88 -6.53
CA TRP A 37 -4.15 10.55 -5.11
C TRP A 37 -5.51 10.85 -4.47
N ARG A 38 -6.21 9.81 -4.00
CA ARG A 38 -7.55 9.92 -3.39
C ARG A 38 -8.55 10.69 -4.28
N GLY A 39 -8.46 10.50 -5.60
CA GLY A 39 -9.30 11.18 -6.59
C GLY A 39 -8.77 12.60 -6.85
N ASP A 40 -9.39 13.59 -6.21
CA ASP A 40 -9.01 15.01 -6.21
C ASP A 40 -8.13 15.40 -4.99
N GLY A 41 -7.71 14.41 -4.19
CA GLY A 41 -7.02 14.59 -2.91
C GLY A 41 -7.94 14.51 -1.69
N SER A 42 -9.24 14.78 -1.85
CA SER A 42 -10.22 14.78 -0.75
C SER A 42 -10.47 13.38 -0.20
N GLY A 43 -10.47 12.37 -1.08
CA GLY A 43 -10.89 11.01 -0.79
C GLY A 43 -12.41 10.80 -0.76
N SER A 44 -13.21 11.77 -1.22
CA SER A 44 -14.66 11.64 -1.32
C SER A 44 -15.09 11.38 -2.77
N SER A 45 -15.87 10.33 -3.00
CA SER A 45 -16.49 10.02 -4.29
C SER A 45 -17.93 10.55 -4.35
N PRO A 46 -18.39 11.10 -5.48
CA PRO A 46 -19.79 11.47 -5.69
C PRO A 46 -20.70 10.26 -5.98
N ALA A 47 -20.16 9.04 -6.13
CA ALA A 47 -20.96 7.86 -6.44
C ALA A 47 -22.00 7.54 -5.34
N THR A 48 -23.21 7.17 -5.77
CA THR A 48 -24.35 6.97 -4.86
C THR A 48 -24.38 5.59 -4.21
N SER A 49 -23.55 4.66 -4.71
CA SER A 49 -23.41 3.29 -4.23
C SER A 49 -21.95 2.82 -4.31
N ALA A 50 -21.62 1.80 -3.52
CA ALA A 50 -20.34 1.09 -3.57
C ALA A 50 -20.48 -0.30 -2.91
N PRO A 51 -19.59 -1.27 -3.24
CA PRO A 51 -19.61 -2.61 -2.63
C PRO A 51 -19.46 -2.56 -1.11
N LEU A 52 -20.25 -3.33 -0.36
CA LEU A 52 -20.18 -3.38 1.11
C LEU A 52 -19.52 -4.65 1.66
N HIS A 53 -19.70 -5.79 0.99
CA HIS A 53 -19.28 -7.12 1.46
C HIS A 53 -18.52 -7.86 0.36
N TRP A 54 -17.36 -8.42 0.71
CA TRP A 54 -16.53 -9.26 -0.15
C TRP A 54 -15.54 -10.08 0.70
N GLY A 55 -14.88 -11.05 0.08
CA GLY A 55 -13.85 -11.89 0.69
C GLY A 55 -12.98 -12.56 -0.37
N ALA A 56 -12.24 -13.61 0.01
CA ALA A 56 -11.34 -14.32 -0.89
C ALA A 56 -12.06 -15.07 -2.04
N ASP A 57 -13.34 -15.41 -1.86
CA ASP A 57 -14.14 -16.25 -2.76
C ASP A 57 -15.38 -15.56 -3.35
N HIS A 58 -15.69 -14.33 -2.93
CA HIS A 58 -16.88 -13.57 -3.36
C HIS A 58 -16.68 -12.05 -3.30
N GLY A 59 -17.50 -11.29 -4.03
CA GLY A 59 -17.49 -9.83 -4.12
C GLY A 59 -16.29 -9.22 -4.86
N VAL A 60 -15.34 -10.02 -5.34
CA VAL A 60 -14.17 -9.61 -6.12
C VAL A 60 -14.39 -10.06 -7.56
N ALA A 61 -14.30 -9.16 -8.54
CA ALA A 61 -14.43 -9.48 -9.96
C ALA A 61 -13.15 -10.12 -10.49
N TRP A 62 -12.00 -9.52 -10.18
CA TRP A 62 -10.68 -10.02 -10.53
C TRP A 62 -9.63 -9.56 -9.51
N ARG A 63 -8.50 -10.27 -9.49
CA ARG A 63 -7.27 -9.84 -8.80
C ARG A 63 -6.08 -10.08 -9.73
N THR A 64 -5.24 -9.08 -9.88
CA THR A 64 -4.08 -9.13 -10.79
C THR A 64 -2.80 -8.90 -10.01
N ARG A 65 -1.80 -9.76 -10.21
CA ARG A 65 -0.48 -9.59 -9.59
C ARG A 65 0.25 -8.41 -10.24
N ILE A 66 0.81 -7.53 -9.42
CA ILE A 66 1.53 -6.33 -9.84
C ILE A 66 3.02 -6.57 -9.66
N ALA A 67 3.80 -6.36 -10.73
CA ALA A 67 5.25 -6.59 -10.70
C ALA A 67 5.97 -5.54 -9.83
N GLY A 68 6.85 -6.04 -8.95
CA GLY A 68 7.75 -5.23 -8.13
C GLY A 68 7.15 -4.60 -6.87
N GLU A 69 7.97 -3.82 -6.17
CA GLU A 69 7.59 -3.12 -4.94
C GLU A 69 6.94 -1.76 -5.25
N GLY A 70 5.81 -1.44 -4.64
CA GLY A 70 5.23 -0.10 -4.72
C GLY A 70 3.94 0.04 -3.92
N ASN A 71 3.65 1.26 -3.48
CA ASN A 71 2.52 1.54 -2.57
C ASN A 71 1.59 2.65 -3.10
N SER A 72 1.76 3.05 -4.36
CA SER A 72 0.87 3.99 -5.05
C SER A 72 -0.57 3.48 -4.97
N SER A 73 -1.52 4.38 -4.74
CA SER A 73 -2.93 4.04 -4.94
C SER A 73 -3.18 3.84 -6.44
N PRO A 74 -4.18 3.02 -6.83
CA PRO A 74 -4.67 3.00 -8.20
C PRO A 74 -5.30 4.36 -8.55
N ILE A 75 -5.03 4.83 -9.76
CA ILE A 75 -5.83 5.86 -10.41
C ILE A 75 -6.58 5.22 -11.57
N ILE A 76 -7.79 5.70 -11.84
CA ILE A 76 -8.67 5.16 -12.88
C ILE A 76 -9.04 6.28 -13.83
N TRP A 77 -9.04 6.00 -15.12
CA TRP A 77 -9.59 6.87 -16.15
C TRP A 77 -10.28 6.02 -17.21
N ASP A 78 -11.61 6.07 -17.23
CA ASP A 78 -12.47 5.27 -18.11
C ASP A 78 -12.14 3.76 -17.98
N ASP A 79 -11.65 3.12 -19.05
CA ASP A 79 -11.30 1.70 -19.12
C ASP A 79 -9.85 1.38 -18.72
N ARG A 80 -9.12 2.36 -18.15
CA ARG A 80 -7.70 2.22 -17.77
C ARG A 80 -7.45 2.44 -16.28
N ILE A 81 -6.59 1.61 -15.71
CA ILE A 81 -6.06 1.76 -14.35
C ILE A 81 -4.55 1.94 -14.41
N PHE A 82 -4.01 2.93 -13.69
CA PHE A 82 -2.58 3.17 -13.63
C PHE A 82 -2.00 3.00 -12.22
N LEU A 83 -0.79 2.43 -12.16
CA LEU A 83 -0.01 2.17 -10.95
C LEU A 83 1.47 2.48 -11.16
N THR A 84 2.20 2.70 -10.08
CA THR A 84 3.67 2.79 -10.11
C THR A 84 4.33 1.67 -9.28
N ALA A 85 5.47 1.17 -9.74
CA ALA A 85 6.24 0.13 -9.04
C ALA A 85 7.76 0.28 -9.23
N SER A 86 8.52 -0.56 -8.53
CA SER A 86 9.98 -0.61 -8.54
C SER A 86 10.46 -2.06 -8.62
N VAL A 87 11.32 -2.35 -9.58
CA VAL A 87 11.86 -3.68 -9.88
C VAL A 87 13.39 -3.62 -9.93
N GLU A 88 14.06 -4.76 -10.14
CA GLU A 88 15.53 -4.82 -10.28
C GLU A 88 16.31 -4.21 -9.07
N ASP A 89 15.82 -4.40 -7.83
CA ASP A 89 16.28 -3.70 -6.59
C ASP A 89 16.26 -2.17 -6.72
N GLY A 90 15.31 -1.64 -7.48
CA GLY A 90 15.20 -0.23 -7.79
C GLY A 90 16.17 0.27 -8.85
N LEU A 91 16.81 -0.58 -9.65
CA LEU A 91 17.48 -0.11 -10.87
C LEU A 91 16.47 0.32 -11.95
N THR A 92 15.23 -0.16 -11.88
CA THR A 92 14.14 0.23 -12.79
C THR A 92 12.89 0.61 -11.97
N ARG A 93 12.19 1.65 -12.43
CA ARG A 93 10.80 1.97 -12.00
C ARG A 93 9.84 1.63 -13.13
N LEU A 94 8.58 1.41 -12.78
CA LEU A 94 7.51 1.07 -13.72
C LEU A 94 6.37 2.06 -13.57
N VAL A 95 5.81 2.51 -14.70
CA VAL A 95 4.40 2.90 -14.80
C VAL A 95 3.68 1.72 -15.42
N ILE A 96 2.62 1.24 -14.76
CA ILE A 96 1.88 0.03 -15.14
C ILE A 96 0.46 0.46 -15.51
N CYS A 97 -0.03 -0.06 -16.64
CA CYS A 97 -1.41 0.12 -17.09
C CYS A 97 -2.15 -1.21 -17.09
N LEU A 98 -3.38 -1.21 -16.58
CA LEU A 98 -4.28 -2.35 -16.60
C LEU A 98 -5.63 -1.97 -17.23
N ASP A 99 -6.30 -2.97 -17.80
CA ASP A 99 -7.70 -2.87 -18.20
C ASP A 99 -8.61 -2.88 -16.97
N ALA A 100 -9.60 -1.98 -16.92
CA ALA A 100 -10.49 -1.86 -15.77
C ALA A 100 -11.57 -2.96 -15.70
N GLU A 101 -11.91 -3.58 -16.84
CA GLU A 101 -12.92 -4.62 -16.93
C GLU A 101 -12.36 -6.00 -16.57
N SER A 102 -11.28 -6.43 -17.25
CA SER A 102 -10.66 -7.75 -17.07
C SER A 102 -9.57 -7.78 -16.00
N GLY A 103 -8.93 -6.65 -15.71
CA GLY A 103 -7.75 -6.57 -14.87
C GLY A 103 -6.45 -6.98 -15.57
N ASP A 104 -6.44 -7.21 -16.88
CA ASP A 104 -5.22 -7.57 -17.61
C ASP A 104 -4.20 -6.42 -17.59
N VAL A 105 -2.92 -6.74 -17.45
CA VAL A 105 -1.83 -5.76 -17.63
C VAL A 105 -1.68 -5.48 -19.12
N LEU A 106 -2.02 -4.27 -19.55
CA LEU A 106 -1.95 -3.83 -20.94
C LEU A 106 -0.52 -3.47 -21.34
N TRP A 107 0.23 -2.78 -20.46
CA TRP A 107 1.63 -2.45 -20.66
C TRP A 107 2.35 -2.08 -19.35
N GLN A 108 3.68 -2.13 -19.39
CA GLN A 108 4.57 -1.71 -18.28
C GLN A 108 5.73 -0.88 -18.82
N THR A 109 5.68 0.44 -18.63
CA THR A 109 6.71 1.37 -19.09
C THR A 109 7.88 1.37 -18.11
N LYS A 110 9.00 0.76 -18.52
CA LYS A 110 10.28 0.82 -17.80
C LYS A 110 10.89 2.21 -17.85
N VAL A 111 11.35 2.72 -16.71
CA VAL A 111 12.07 4.00 -16.61
C VAL A 111 13.30 3.86 -15.70
N PRO A 112 14.41 4.57 -15.97
CA PRO A 112 15.65 4.40 -15.22
C PRO A 112 15.49 4.77 -13.74
N GLY A 113 15.70 3.80 -12.84
CA GLY A 113 15.73 4.00 -11.41
C GLY A 113 17.15 4.16 -10.86
N ALA A 114 17.24 4.23 -9.54
CA ALA A 114 18.50 4.06 -8.81
C ALA A 114 18.27 3.24 -7.54
N ARG A 115 19.33 2.53 -7.09
CA ARG A 115 19.38 1.83 -5.79
C ARG A 115 19.40 2.83 -4.64
N THR A 116 18.24 3.40 -4.36
CA THR A 116 17.96 4.23 -3.20
C THR A 116 17.67 3.35 -1.99
N LYS A 117 17.86 3.90 -0.79
CA LYS A 117 17.42 3.28 0.46
C LYS A 117 15.90 3.09 0.41
N THR A 118 15.42 1.89 0.74
CA THR A 118 13.98 1.60 0.85
C THR A 118 13.53 1.60 2.33
N TYR A 119 12.29 1.99 2.58
CA TYR A 119 11.60 1.82 3.85
C TYR A 119 10.34 0.96 3.64
N PRO A 120 10.09 -0.11 4.43
CA PRO A 120 9.09 -1.13 4.12
C PRO A 120 7.62 -0.68 3.96
N ARG A 121 7.27 0.57 4.25
CA ARG A 121 5.88 1.10 4.23
C ARG A 121 5.64 2.17 3.16
N SER A 122 6.67 2.51 2.40
CA SER A 122 6.62 3.52 1.33
C SER A 122 7.27 2.96 0.08
N GLY A 123 8.54 2.54 0.19
CA GLY A 123 9.29 1.98 -0.91
C GLY A 123 9.66 3.02 -1.96
N ARG A 124 10.15 2.59 -3.12
CA ARG A 124 10.74 3.47 -4.15
C ARG A 124 9.71 4.00 -5.17
N ALA A 125 8.45 3.58 -5.03
CA ALA A 125 7.30 3.90 -5.87
C ALA A 125 6.02 4.09 -5.02
N SER A 126 6.13 4.87 -3.93
CA SER A 126 5.00 5.28 -3.09
C SER A 126 4.13 6.41 -3.66
N PRO A 127 4.66 7.43 -4.37
CA PRO A 127 3.82 8.50 -4.91
C PRO A 127 2.77 7.95 -5.88
N THR A 128 1.53 8.41 -5.72
CA THR A 128 0.42 8.06 -6.61
C THR A 128 0.52 8.89 -7.88
N PRO A 129 0.45 8.30 -9.09
CA PRO A 129 0.45 9.08 -10.32
C PRO A 129 -0.80 9.97 -10.40
N VAL A 130 -0.82 10.87 -11.38
CA VAL A 130 -2.02 11.66 -11.71
C VAL A 130 -2.20 11.72 -13.23
N THR A 131 -3.43 11.82 -13.73
CA THR A 131 -3.71 11.90 -15.17
C THR A 131 -4.74 12.96 -15.54
N ASP A 132 -4.62 13.48 -16.77
CA ASP A 132 -5.60 14.36 -17.43
C ASP A 132 -6.42 13.64 -18.52
N GLY A 133 -6.33 12.31 -18.62
CA GLY A 133 -6.97 11.51 -19.66
C GLY A 133 -6.18 11.43 -20.98
N THR A 134 -5.04 12.11 -21.09
CA THR A 134 -4.13 12.01 -22.24
C THR A 134 -2.74 11.54 -21.83
N LEU A 135 -2.23 12.04 -20.70
CA LEU A 135 -0.93 11.70 -20.14
C LEU A 135 -1.07 11.26 -18.67
N VAL A 136 -0.20 10.34 -18.25
CA VAL A 136 -0.04 9.87 -16.89
C VAL A 136 1.28 10.42 -16.35
N TYR A 137 1.20 11.21 -15.28
CA TYR A 137 2.33 11.84 -14.64
C TYR A 137 2.70 11.08 -13.37
N ALA A 138 3.88 10.45 -13.36
CA ALA A 138 4.39 9.69 -12.24
C ALA A 138 5.63 10.36 -11.63
N PHE A 139 5.78 10.26 -10.30
CA PHE A 139 6.93 10.78 -9.57
C PHE A 139 7.66 9.67 -8.82
N PHE A 140 8.98 9.65 -8.95
CA PHE A 140 9.87 8.68 -8.33
C PHE A 140 11.02 9.38 -7.62
N ASP A 141 11.65 8.69 -6.66
CA ASP A 141 12.88 9.16 -6.01
C ASP A 141 14.10 9.15 -6.95
N ALA A 142 14.04 8.35 -8.01
CA ALA A 142 14.85 8.44 -9.23
C ALA A 142 14.01 7.86 -10.40
N PRO A 143 13.95 8.53 -11.58
CA PRO A 143 14.77 9.67 -11.97
C PRO A 143 14.21 11.02 -11.49
N GLY A 144 12.93 11.08 -11.12
CA GLY A 144 12.21 12.31 -10.81
C GLY A 144 10.78 12.24 -11.32
N LEU A 145 10.33 13.29 -12.02
CA LEU A 145 8.99 13.39 -12.60
C LEU A 145 9.03 12.90 -14.06
N ILE A 146 7.98 12.21 -14.51
CA ILE A 146 7.86 11.67 -15.87
C ILE A 146 6.41 11.78 -16.35
N ALA A 147 6.21 12.03 -17.64
CA ALA A 147 4.96 11.78 -18.35
C ALA A 147 5.06 10.58 -19.30
N VAL A 148 4.05 9.72 -19.25
CA VAL A 148 3.81 8.60 -20.16
C VAL A 148 2.43 8.81 -20.81
N ASP A 149 2.22 8.42 -22.07
CA ASP A 149 0.87 8.41 -22.65
C ASP A 149 0.09 7.12 -22.34
N PHE A 150 -1.16 7.06 -22.79
CA PHE A 150 -2.05 5.90 -22.57
C PHE A 150 -1.62 4.66 -23.38
N ASP A 151 -0.69 4.80 -24.33
CA ASP A 151 -0.07 3.71 -25.10
C ASP A 151 1.25 3.22 -24.47
N GLY A 152 1.67 3.79 -23.33
CA GLY A 152 2.88 3.40 -22.59
C GLY A 152 4.17 4.08 -23.06
N ASN A 153 4.10 5.07 -23.97
CA ASN A 153 5.29 5.78 -24.47
C ASN A 153 5.70 6.91 -23.53
N VAL A 154 6.96 6.93 -23.12
CA VAL A 154 7.55 8.06 -22.39
C VAL A 154 7.56 9.31 -23.27
N ARG A 155 6.87 10.37 -22.83
CA ARG A 155 6.81 11.64 -23.56
C ARG A 155 7.89 12.62 -23.11
N TRP A 156 8.15 12.68 -21.81
CA TRP A 156 9.27 13.43 -21.23
C TRP A 156 9.63 12.91 -19.85
N THR A 157 10.89 13.11 -19.46
CA THR A 157 11.39 12.80 -18.11
C THR A 157 12.17 14.00 -17.59
N GLN A 158 11.78 14.51 -16.43
CA GLN A 158 12.47 15.56 -15.71
C GLN A 158 13.23 14.95 -14.53
N ALA A 159 14.57 14.97 -14.62
CA ALA A 159 15.42 14.51 -13.53
C ALA A 159 15.28 15.43 -12.31
N LEU A 160 14.99 14.85 -11.14
CA LEU A 160 14.84 15.54 -9.86
C LEU A 160 15.61 14.79 -8.77
N GLY A 161 16.07 15.52 -7.75
CA GLY A 161 16.94 14.99 -6.71
C GLY A 161 18.43 15.14 -7.07
N PRO A 162 19.33 14.34 -6.45
CA PRO A 162 19.05 13.24 -5.53
C PRO A 162 18.36 13.70 -4.24
N PHE A 163 17.46 12.87 -3.70
CA PHE A 163 16.75 13.16 -2.46
C PHE A 163 17.40 12.44 -1.27
N SER A 164 17.62 13.17 -0.17
CA SER A 164 18.05 12.60 1.10
C SER A 164 16.84 12.37 1.99
N ASN A 165 16.15 11.24 1.83
CA ASN A 165 14.99 10.89 2.64
C ASN A 165 15.09 9.43 3.15
N PRO A 166 15.20 9.19 4.48
CA PRO A 166 15.33 7.85 5.03
C PRO A 166 14.04 7.01 4.98
N TYR A 167 12.92 7.60 4.54
CA TYR A 167 11.60 6.97 4.40
C TYR A 167 11.04 7.06 2.96
N ASN A 168 11.89 7.33 1.95
CA ASN A 168 11.52 7.57 0.55
C ASN A 168 10.60 8.79 0.32
N MET A 169 10.26 9.06 -0.93
CA MET A 169 9.30 10.12 -1.29
C MET A 169 7.87 9.57 -1.31
N ALA A 170 6.89 10.38 -0.92
CA ALA A 170 5.47 9.99 -0.91
C ALA A 170 4.49 11.10 -1.36
N GLY A 171 4.90 12.37 -1.32
CA GLY A 171 4.11 13.47 -1.90
C GLY A 171 3.85 13.19 -3.38
N SER A 172 2.58 13.15 -3.76
CA SER A 172 2.16 12.79 -5.12
C SER A 172 2.08 14.04 -6.02
N PRO A 173 2.29 13.91 -7.34
CA PRO A 173 2.03 15.00 -8.29
C PRO A 173 0.55 15.37 -8.31
N VAL A 174 0.26 16.64 -8.57
CA VAL A 174 -1.10 17.16 -8.79
C VAL A 174 -1.17 18.06 -10.02
N LEU A 175 -2.36 18.24 -10.58
CA LEU A 175 -2.59 18.93 -11.84
C LEU A 175 -3.24 20.30 -11.61
N VAL A 176 -2.62 21.37 -12.12
CA VAL A 176 -3.17 22.74 -12.03
C VAL A 176 -3.00 23.48 -13.35
N GLY A 177 -4.08 23.97 -13.96
CA GLY A 177 -4.01 24.68 -15.25
C GLY A 177 -3.40 23.82 -16.35
N ASP A 178 -2.26 24.24 -16.90
CA ASP A 178 -1.43 23.48 -17.86
C ASP A 178 -0.17 22.87 -17.21
N ALA A 179 -0.10 22.85 -15.88
CA ALA A 179 1.06 22.41 -15.10
C ALA A 179 0.81 21.12 -14.32
N VAL A 180 1.91 20.39 -14.07
CA VAL A 180 2.07 19.36 -13.05
C VAL A 180 2.87 19.96 -11.89
N VAL A 181 2.35 19.86 -10.68
CA VAL A 181 2.98 20.39 -9.46
C VAL A 181 3.43 19.24 -8.57
N ILE A 182 4.64 19.35 -8.02
CA ILE A 182 5.19 18.39 -7.05
C ILE A 182 5.82 19.11 -5.86
N SER A 183 5.65 18.53 -4.66
CA SER A 183 6.42 18.92 -3.46
C SER A 183 7.51 17.90 -3.19
N CYS A 184 8.72 18.38 -2.92
CA CYS A 184 9.90 17.55 -2.64
C CYS A 184 10.54 17.99 -1.33
N ASP A 185 9.96 17.55 -0.20
CA ASP A 185 10.52 17.76 1.14
C ASP A 185 11.47 16.60 1.51
N HIS A 186 12.71 16.95 1.88
CA HIS A 186 13.77 16.00 2.24
C HIS A 186 14.84 16.64 3.14
N GLN A 187 15.87 15.88 3.53
CA GLN A 187 17.02 16.37 4.34
C GLN A 187 18.04 17.14 3.48
N GLY A 188 17.56 18.12 2.70
CA GLY A 188 18.33 18.95 1.80
C GLY A 188 17.49 20.11 1.26
N PRO A 189 17.95 20.79 0.19
CA PRO A 189 17.22 21.90 -0.43
C PRO A 189 15.85 21.42 -0.94
N SER A 190 14.82 21.67 -0.14
CA SER A 190 13.46 21.23 -0.40
C SER A 190 12.72 22.30 -1.19
N PHE A 191 11.73 21.88 -1.99
CA PHE A 191 11.05 22.78 -2.92
C PHE A 191 9.64 22.31 -3.25
N VAL A 192 8.81 23.24 -3.68
CA VAL A 192 7.65 22.97 -4.53
C VAL A 192 7.96 23.53 -5.93
N ALA A 193 7.57 22.83 -6.99
CA ALA A 193 7.82 23.27 -8.36
C ALA A 193 6.67 22.87 -9.29
N ALA A 194 6.47 23.68 -10.33
CA ALA A 194 5.53 23.44 -11.41
C ALA A 194 6.27 23.18 -12.72
N PHE A 195 5.79 22.21 -13.49
CA PHE A 195 6.33 21.80 -14.78
C PHE A 195 5.22 21.82 -15.82
N ASP A 196 5.50 22.30 -17.02
CA ASP A 196 4.58 22.29 -18.16
C ASP A 196 4.19 20.84 -18.50
N ARG A 197 2.89 20.56 -18.58
CA ARG A 197 2.34 19.21 -18.84
C ARG A 197 2.83 18.59 -20.15
N SER A 198 2.96 19.40 -21.19
CA SER A 198 3.28 18.92 -22.53
C SER A 198 4.76 18.57 -22.71
N SER A 199 5.65 19.27 -22.00
CA SER A 199 7.10 19.26 -22.26
C SER A 199 7.96 18.90 -21.06
N GLY A 200 7.41 18.87 -19.84
CA GLY A 200 8.15 18.65 -18.60
C GLY A 200 9.04 19.82 -18.17
N LYS A 201 9.00 20.94 -18.90
CA LYS A 201 9.84 22.11 -18.64
C LYS A 201 9.38 22.80 -17.35
N GLU A 202 10.33 23.10 -16.46
CA GLU A 202 10.08 23.89 -15.25
C GLU A 202 9.52 25.29 -15.60
N ILE A 203 8.39 25.63 -14.97
CA ILE A 203 7.73 26.95 -15.07
C ILE A 203 8.23 27.83 -13.92
N TRP A 204 8.13 27.32 -12.69
CA TRP A 204 8.58 27.98 -11.47
C TRP A 204 9.00 26.96 -10.41
N ARG A 205 9.80 27.41 -9.45
CA ARG A 205 10.29 26.63 -8.31
C ARG A 205 10.47 27.53 -7.10
N THR A 206 9.87 27.13 -5.99
CA THR A 206 9.90 27.88 -4.73
C THR A 206 10.52 27.03 -3.64
N ALA A 207 11.55 27.57 -2.99
CA ALA A 207 12.23 26.91 -1.88
C ALA A 207 11.30 26.70 -0.68
N ARG A 208 11.53 25.61 0.05
CA ARG A 208 10.79 25.25 1.26
C ARG A 208 11.75 25.09 2.43
N ASP A 209 11.26 25.34 3.63
CA ASP A 209 12.02 25.20 4.89
C ASP A 209 12.52 23.75 5.11
N GLY A 210 11.89 22.79 4.43
CA GLY A 210 12.31 21.40 4.30
C GLY A 210 11.96 20.53 5.49
N GLY A 211 12.70 19.43 5.64
CA GLY A 211 12.42 18.40 6.64
C GLY A 211 11.75 17.17 6.05
N LEU A 212 11.33 16.26 6.93
CA LEU A 212 10.80 14.95 6.54
C LEU A 212 9.28 14.99 6.46
N HIS A 213 8.75 15.60 5.40
CA HIS A 213 7.31 15.75 5.14
C HIS A 213 6.87 14.99 3.90
N TYR A 214 5.61 14.56 3.90
CA TYR A 214 5.11 13.55 2.96
C TYR A 214 3.74 13.88 2.34
N ALA A 215 3.19 15.06 2.63
CA ALA A 215 1.88 15.46 2.14
C ALA A 215 1.91 15.70 0.62
N THR A 216 0.96 15.08 -0.08
CA THR A 216 0.56 15.50 -1.43
C THR A 216 0.05 16.96 -1.36
N PRO A 217 0.42 17.84 -2.32
CA PRO A 217 -0.17 19.17 -2.40
C PRO A 217 -1.68 19.11 -2.61
N MET A 218 -2.43 20.08 -2.10
CA MET A 218 -3.87 20.21 -2.32
C MET A 218 -4.16 21.54 -3.01
N THR A 219 -5.10 21.54 -3.97
CA THR A 219 -5.27 22.63 -4.93
C THR A 219 -6.72 23.08 -4.97
N PHE A 220 -6.96 24.39 -4.89
CA PHE A 220 -8.31 24.95 -4.86
C PHE A 220 -8.33 26.38 -5.40
N THR A 221 -9.50 26.82 -5.88
CA THR A 221 -9.73 28.24 -6.21
C THR A 221 -10.41 28.95 -5.05
N HIS A 222 -9.84 30.04 -4.59
CA HIS A 222 -10.43 30.94 -3.59
C HIS A 222 -10.37 32.38 -4.09
N ALA A 223 -11.49 33.10 -4.02
CA ALA A 223 -11.63 34.48 -4.52
C ALA A 223 -11.08 34.70 -5.96
N GLY A 224 -11.27 33.71 -6.84
CA GLY A 224 -10.78 33.75 -8.23
C GLY A 224 -9.28 33.48 -8.41
N ARG A 225 -8.53 33.20 -7.34
CA ARG A 225 -7.11 32.80 -7.39
C ARG A 225 -6.98 31.30 -7.12
N MET A 226 -6.24 30.61 -7.97
CA MET A 226 -5.87 29.21 -7.76
C MET A 226 -4.69 29.14 -6.79
N GLN A 227 -4.86 28.43 -5.68
CA GLN A 227 -3.84 28.23 -4.65
C GLN A 227 -3.40 26.76 -4.59
N ILE A 228 -2.13 26.55 -4.23
CA ILE A 228 -1.56 25.24 -3.88
C ILE A 228 -1.17 25.28 -2.41
N VAL A 229 -1.72 24.40 -1.59
CA VAL A 229 -1.35 24.23 -0.18
C VAL A 229 -0.56 22.96 0.01
N VAL A 230 0.57 23.05 0.73
CA VAL A 230 1.36 21.89 1.15
C VAL A 230 1.42 21.85 2.68
N ASN A 231 0.86 20.78 3.26
CA ASN A 231 0.87 20.54 4.71
C ASN A 231 2.25 20.01 5.15
N ALA A 232 2.82 20.57 6.20
CA ALA A 232 4.14 20.21 6.73
C ALA A 232 4.23 20.60 8.22
N GLN A 233 5.42 20.87 8.77
CA GLN A 233 5.55 21.52 10.08
C GLN A 233 5.10 23.00 10.02
N THR A 234 5.38 23.64 8.88
CA THR A 234 4.82 24.94 8.47
C THR A 234 3.93 24.70 7.26
N ILE A 235 2.62 24.94 7.39
CA ILE A 235 1.73 24.90 6.22
C ILE A 235 2.07 26.11 5.36
N ASN A 236 2.29 25.90 4.08
CA ASN A 236 2.57 26.97 3.13
C ASN A 236 1.54 26.92 2.00
N ALA A 237 1.03 28.08 1.60
CA ALA A 237 0.19 28.27 0.42
C ALA A 237 0.92 29.08 -0.64
N TYR A 238 0.75 28.69 -1.90
CA TYR A 238 1.42 29.28 -3.05
C TYR A 238 0.39 29.70 -4.11
N ASP A 239 0.66 30.80 -4.82
CA ASP A 239 -0.04 31.13 -6.04
C ASP A 239 0.33 30.10 -7.13
N ALA A 240 -0.67 29.51 -7.78
CA ALA A 240 -0.40 28.43 -8.73
C ALA A 240 0.27 28.90 -10.03
N ALA A 241 0.10 30.16 -10.42
CA ALA A 241 0.66 30.69 -11.66
C ALA A 241 2.12 31.14 -11.48
N THR A 242 2.48 31.69 -10.31
CA THR A 242 3.82 32.25 -10.06
C THR A 242 4.70 31.41 -9.13
N GLY A 243 4.11 30.58 -8.28
CA GLY A 243 4.82 29.89 -7.20
C GLY A 243 5.07 30.77 -5.96
N ASP A 244 4.63 32.03 -5.95
CA ASP A 244 4.85 32.94 -4.82
C ASP A 244 4.12 32.45 -3.57
N ARG A 245 4.81 32.46 -2.42
CA ARG A 245 4.20 32.13 -1.13
C ARG A 245 3.21 33.22 -0.71
N LEU A 246 1.93 32.87 -0.66
CA LEU A 246 0.83 33.77 -0.29
C LEU A 246 0.73 33.94 1.23
N TRP A 247 0.61 32.82 1.93
CA TRP A 247 0.50 32.76 3.39
C TRP A 247 1.13 31.48 3.93
N TRP A 248 1.42 31.49 5.24
CA TRP A 248 1.90 30.33 5.96
C TRP A 248 1.34 30.27 7.38
N PHE A 249 1.29 29.06 7.94
CA PHE A 249 0.91 28.79 9.31
C PHE A 249 1.98 27.94 9.99
N GLU A 250 2.58 28.47 11.06
CA GLU A 250 3.45 27.73 11.95
C GLU A 250 2.65 27.15 13.13
N GLY A 251 2.96 25.93 13.54
CA GLY A 251 2.32 25.29 14.69
C GLY A 251 1.91 23.82 14.51
N MET A 252 2.21 23.22 13.35
CA MET A 252 2.17 21.76 13.21
C MET A 252 3.43 21.13 13.82
N LYS A 253 3.42 19.82 14.02
CA LYS A 253 4.56 19.03 14.53
C LYS A 253 5.41 18.51 13.37
N HIS A 254 6.62 18.09 13.69
CA HIS A 254 7.53 17.45 12.74
C HIS A 254 6.92 16.18 12.11
N ALA A 255 7.31 15.89 10.87
CA ALA A 255 6.88 14.73 10.08
C ALA A 255 5.36 14.60 9.88
N THR A 256 4.72 15.72 9.55
CA THR A 256 3.39 15.74 8.95
C THR A 256 3.38 15.03 7.58
N THR A 257 2.48 14.06 7.44
CA THR A 257 2.15 13.29 6.23
C THR A 257 0.74 13.58 5.69
N PRO A 258 -0.30 13.83 6.52
CA PRO A 258 -1.67 14.02 6.04
C PRO A 258 -1.82 15.12 4.99
N THR A 259 -2.55 14.82 3.92
CA THR A 259 -2.96 15.80 2.90
C THR A 259 -3.94 16.80 3.53
N ALA A 260 -3.85 18.08 3.17
CA ALA A 260 -4.83 19.08 3.56
C ALA A 260 -6.14 18.91 2.76
N LEU A 261 -7.24 19.45 3.25
CA LEU A 261 -8.54 19.48 2.56
C LEU A 261 -9.01 20.92 2.39
N PHE A 262 -9.79 21.20 1.35
CA PHE A 262 -10.49 22.48 1.20
C PHE A 262 -12.00 22.21 1.25
N HIS A 263 -12.70 22.91 2.14
CA HIS A 263 -14.14 22.72 2.36
C HIS A 263 -14.74 24.02 2.91
N ASP A 264 -15.92 24.39 2.43
CA ASP A 264 -16.64 25.64 2.75
C ASP A 264 -15.74 26.88 2.91
N GLY A 265 -14.88 27.12 1.90
CA GLY A 265 -13.99 28.27 1.88
C GLY A 265 -12.75 28.18 2.78
N LEU A 266 -12.61 27.15 3.62
CA LEU A 266 -11.51 26.98 4.58
C LEU A 266 -10.57 25.82 4.21
N VAL A 267 -9.31 25.97 4.58
CA VAL A 267 -8.27 24.93 4.46
C VAL A 267 -8.14 24.17 5.77
N TYR A 268 -8.55 22.91 5.77
CA TYR A 268 -8.43 21.99 6.90
C TYR A 268 -7.12 21.21 6.81
N ALA A 269 -6.37 21.17 7.90
CA ALA A 269 -5.10 20.45 7.95
C ALA A 269 -4.92 19.77 9.31
N THR A 270 -4.13 18.70 9.33
CA THR A 270 -3.83 17.95 10.55
C THR A 270 -2.36 17.54 10.63
N SER A 271 -1.83 17.59 11.84
CA SER A 271 -0.41 17.43 12.17
C SER A 271 -0.03 16.00 12.54
N GLY A 272 1.24 15.66 12.30
CA GLY A 272 1.91 14.45 12.77
C GLY A 272 1.77 14.15 14.28
N ARG A 273 1.72 12.86 14.64
CA ARG A 273 1.78 12.25 15.99
C ARG A 273 1.11 13.04 17.10
N ASN A 274 -0.21 12.89 17.21
CA ASN A 274 -1.04 13.53 18.24
C ASN A 274 -0.84 15.06 18.25
N GLY A 275 -0.63 15.66 17.08
CA GLY A 275 -0.54 17.09 16.88
C GLY A 275 -1.91 17.75 16.74
N PRO A 276 -1.94 19.06 16.51
CA PRO A 276 -3.19 19.77 16.29
C PRO A 276 -3.80 19.46 14.92
N SER A 277 -5.09 19.75 14.80
CA SER A 277 -5.77 19.95 13.53
C SER A 277 -6.37 21.36 13.52
N VAL A 278 -6.42 22.01 12.36
CA VAL A 278 -6.88 23.41 12.21
C VAL A 278 -7.77 23.56 10.98
N ALA A 279 -8.58 24.61 10.98
CA ALA A 279 -9.09 25.23 9.75
C ALA A 279 -8.52 26.64 9.62
N ILE A 280 -8.01 26.99 8.44
CA ILE A 280 -7.40 28.28 8.11
C ILE A 280 -8.21 28.92 6.98
N ASP A 281 -8.54 30.19 7.14
CA ASP A 281 -9.12 31.03 6.09
C ASP A 281 -8.00 31.47 5.11
N PRO A 282 -8.05 31.04 3.83
CA PRO A 282 -6.97 31.23 2.86
C PRO A 282 -6.99 32.62 2.19
N SER A 283 -7.79 33.57 2.70
CA SER A 283 -7.78 34.98 2.28
C SER A 283 -6.60 35.78 2.86
N GLY A 284 -5.87 35.22 3.82
CA GLY A 284 -4.76 35.88 4.50
C GLY A 284 -3.49 36.05 3.66
N SER A 285 -2.54 36.80 4.22
CA SER A 285 -1.23 37.05 3.62
C SER A 285 -0.14 37.04 4.70
N GLY A 286 1.01 36.43 4.40
CA GLY A 286 2.11 36.34 5.37
C GLY A 286 1.89 35.23 6.41
N ASP A 287 2.35 35.43 7.65
CA ASP A 287 2.01 34.55 8.76
C ASP A 287 0.54 34.77 9.17
N VAL A 288 -0.23 33.69 9.19
CA VAL A 288 -1.66 33.74 9.51
C VAL A 288 -2.04 33.05 10.83
N ALA A 289 -1.07 32.62 11.64
CA ALA A 289 -1.28 31.86 12.87
C ALA A 289 -2.26 32.53 13.87
N ASP A 290 -2.16 33.85 14.05
CA ASP A 290 -2.99 34.61 14.99
C ASP A 290 -4.22 35.28 14.33
N THR A 291 -4.37 35.20 13.01
CA THR A 291 -5.32 36.05 12.25
C THR A 291 -6.35 35.26 11.42
N HIS A 292 -5.97 34.14 10.82
CA HIS A 292 -6.86 33.39 9.91
C HIS A 292 -7.21 31.98 10.38
N VAL A 293 -6.74 31.53 11.54
CA VAL A 293 -7.21 30.28 12.15
C VAL A 293 -8.67 30.46 12.59
N ARG A 294 -9.56 29.61 12.06
CA ARG A 294 -11.01 29.60 12.38
C ARG A 294 -11.39 28.46 13.32
N MET A 295 -10.66 27.33 13.24
CA MET A 295 -10.85 26.15 14.07
C MET A 295 -9.49 25.63 14.56
N ARG A 296 -9.42 25.14 15.80
CA ARG A 296 -8.23 24.46 16.32
C ARG A 296 -8.58 23.35 17.33
N ILE A 297 -8.22 22.11 16.99
CA ILE A 297 -8.22 20.96 17.90
C ILE A 297 -6.76 20.70 18.29
N ASN A 298 -6.42 20.76 19.58
CA ASN A 298 -5.00 20.76 20.00
C ASN A 298 -4.29 19.38 19.99
N SER A 299 -5.03 18.28 19.88
CA SER A 299 -4.48 16.92 19.91
C SER A 299 -5.42 15.91 19.26
N GLY A 300 -4.88 14.77 18.84
CA GLY A 300 -5.61 13.72 18.12
C GLY A 300 -5.17 13.52 16.67
N GLY A 301 -4.32 14.40 16.11
CA GLY A 301 -3.86 14.29 14.73
C GLY A 301 -3.06 13.00 14.42
N PRO A 302 -3.28 12.35 13.25
CA PRO A 302 -2.54 11.18 12.79
C PRO A 302 -1.04 11.42 12.58
N TYR A 303 -0.28 10.36 12.34
CA TYR A 303 1.05 10.42 11.77
C TYR A 303 1.04 10.21 10.25
N VAL A 304 0.31 9.20 9.73
CA VAL A 304 0.21 8.93 8.28
C VAL A 304 -1.17 9.24 7.67
N PRO A 305 -2.30 8.68 8.12
CA PRO A 305 -3.55 8.72 7.35
C PRO A 305 -4.11 10.14 7.14
N SER A 306 -4.53 10.45 5.91
CA SER A 306 -5.16 11.74 5.58
C SER A 306 -6.62 11.79 6.02
N PRO A 307 -7.13 12.95 6.47
CA PRO A 307 -8.51 13.08 6.93
C PRO A 307 -9.54 13.04 5.80
N LEU A 308 -10.81 12.97 6.18
CA LEU A 308 -11.97 13.19 5.32
C LEU A 308 -12.80 14.35 5.89
N ILE A 309 -13.56 15.01 5.02
CA ILE A 309 -14.73 15.79 5.43
C ILE A 309 -15.93 15.14 4.74
N VAL A 310 -16.92 14.77 5.55
CA VAL A 310 -18.18 14.13 5.13
C VAL A 310 -19.29 15.01 5.68
N ASP A 311 -20.01 15.69 4.77
CA ASP A 311 -20.87 16.82 5.13
C ASP A 311 -20.10 17.81 6.04
N ASP A 312 -20.70 18.31 7.13
CA ASP A 312 -20.01 19.16 8.11
C ASP A 312 -19.17 18.40 9.15
N THR A 313 -18.84 17.12 8.89
CA THR A 313 -18.05 16.28 9.81
C THR A 313 -16.60 16.11 9.34
N PHE A 314 -15.68 16.71 10.09
CA PHE A 314 -14.25 16.48 9.95
C PHE A 314 -13.85 15.15 10.63
N VAL A 315 -13.54 14.16 9.82
CA VAL A 315 -13.13 12.82 10.25
C VAL A 315 -11.61 12.74 10.26
N ILE A 316 -11.04 12.59 11.46
CA ILE A 316 -9.60 12.50 11.71
C ILE A 316 -9.25 11.03 12.03
N PRO A 317 -8.82 10.24 11.04
CA PRO A 317 -8.36 8.86 11.23
C PRO A 317 -6.98 8.83 11.90
N GLY A 318 -6.72 7.89 12.80
CA GLY A 318 -5.45 7.71 13.48
C GLY A 318 -4.84 6.32 13.26
N ASP A 319 -3.52 6.25 13.11
CA ASP A 319 -2.70 5.09 12.70
C ASP A 319 -2.91 3.80 13.53
N ASN A 320 -3.59 3.89 14.68
CA ASN A 320 -3.90 2.78 15.59
C ASN A 320 -5.42 2.49 15.70
N GLY A 321 -6.16 2.77 14.62
CA GLY A 321 -7.59 2.51 14.48
C GLY A 321 -8.48 3.39 15.35
N ARG A 322 -7.95 4.47 15.93
CA ARG A 322 -8.76 5.52 16.57
C ARG A 322 -9.30 6.45 15.49
N VAL A 323 -10.52 6.94 15.66
CA VAL A 323 -11.11 7.97 14.81
C VAL A 323 -11.66 9.06 15.72
N LEU A 324 -11.26 10.31 15.46
CA LEU A 324 -11.86 11.49 16.08
C LEU A 324 -12.80 12.12 15.05
N LEU A 325 -14.07 12.23 15.40
CA LEU A 325 -15.07 12.96 14.62
C LEU A 325 -15.28 14.29 15.33
N ALA A 326 -15.12 15.37 14.58
CA ALA A 326 -15.47 16.72 14.99
C ALA A 326 -16.38 17.35 13.94
N HIS A 327 -17.20 18.28 14.35
CA HIS A 327 -17.84 19.21 13.43
C HIS A 327 -16.77 20.15 12.83
N THR A 328 -17.04 20.76 11.69
CA THR A 328 -16.13 21.68 10.97
C THR A 328 -15.68 22.89 11.81
N ASP A 329 -16.47 23.31 12.81
CA ASP A 329 -16.08 24.33 13.81
C ASP A 329 -15.08 23.85 14.88
N GLY A 330 -14.78 22.55 14.94
CA GLY A 330 -13.87 21.93 15.91
C GLY A 330 -14.55 21.32 17.15
N ARG A 331 -15.87 21.42 17.28
CA ARG A 331 -16.64 20.75 18.34
C ARG A 331 -16.52 19.23 18.18
N ILE A 332 -15.96 18.56 19.17
CA ILE A 332 -15.78 17.10 19.12
C ILE A 332 -17.14 16.40 19.27
N ILE A 333 -17.50 15.58 18.27
CA ILE A 333 -18.72 14.78 18.24
C ILE A 333 -18.47 13.41 18.90
N LEU A 334 -17.46 12.67 18.41
CA LEU A 334 -17.24 11.28 18.82
C LEU A 334 -15.75 10.92 18.83
N ARG A 335 -15.35 10.08 19.79
CA ARG A 335 -14.06 9.38 19.80
C ARG A 335 -14.32 7.88 19.66
N HIS A 336 -14.09 7.36 18.47
CA HIS A 336 -14.30 5.96 18.15
C HIS A 336 -12.97 5.19 18.06
N ARG A 337 -13.05 3.86 18.14
CA ARG A 337 -11.96 2.95 17.81
C ARG A 337 -12.54 1.76 17.06
N VAL A 338 -12.06 1.54 15.83
CA VAL A 338 -12.60 0.56 14.88
C VAL A 338 -12.62 -0.85 15.48
N ARG A 339 -11.49 -1.34 16.02
CA ARG A 339 -11.43 -2.55 16.87
C ARG A 339 -10.33 -2.44 17.94
N ALA A 340 -10.39 -3.30 18.95
CA ALA A 340 -9.47 -3.29 20.10
C ALA A 340 -8.03 -3.76 19.81
N ARG A 341 -7.81 -4.51 18.72
CA ARG A 341 -6.52 -5.17 18.38
C ARG A 341 -6.11 -5.02 16.90
N ILE A 342 -6.40 -3.90 16.25
CA ILE A 342 -5.86 -3.63 14.90
C ILE A 342 -4.36 -3.36 15.02
N ARG A 343 -3.53 -3.92 14.14
CA ARG A 343 -2.08 -3.66 14.14
C ARG A 343 -1.82 -2.17 13.93
N LYS A 344 -2.10 -1.66 12.73
CA LYS A 344 -2.00 -0.24 12.33
C LYS A 344 -2.75 0.05 11.03
N PHE A 345 -2.92 1.32 10.72
CA PHE A 345 -3.32 1.85 9.41
C PHE A 345 -2.20 2.72 8.82
N THR A 346 -1.81 2.45 7.58
CA THR A 346 -0.97 3.34 6.75
C THR A 346 -1.81 3.97 5.63
N ALA A 347 -2.77 3.23 5.06
CA ALA A 347 -3.72 3.74 4.08
C ALA A 347 -4.55 4.92 4.63
N SER A 348 -4.89 5.86 3.74
CA SER A 348 -5.89 6.90 4.05
C SER A 348 -7.29 6.38 3.70
N PRO A 349 -8.32 6.71 4.49
CA PRO A 349 -9.69 6.32 4.17
C PRO A 349 -10.23 7.08 2.96
N VAL A 350 -11.21 6.47 2.30
CA VAL A 350 -12.07 7.13 1.29
C VAL A 350 -13.54 7.06 1.71
N HIS A 351 -14.33 8.03 1.27
CA HIS A 351 -15.76 8.13 1.51
C HIS A 351 -16.53 7.97 0.20
N VAL A 352 -17.59 7.16 0.22
CA VAL A 352 -18.56 7.01 -0.87
C VAL A 352 -19.90 6.58 -0.29
N ALA A 353 -21.02 7.11 -0.80
CA ALA A 353 -22.37 6.70 -0.42
C ALA A 353 -22.64 6.66 1.11
N GLY A 354 -22.10 7.62 1.89
CA GLY A 354 -22.25 7.67 3.36
C GLY A 354 -21.39 6.67 4.13
N HIS A 355 -20.53 5.91 3.45
CA HIS A 355 -19.67 4.88 4.02
C HIS A 355 -18.19 5.27 3.87
N ILE A 356 -17.41 4.98 4.91
CA ILE A 356 -15.97 5.23 4.99
C ILE A 356 -15.25 3.89 4.87
N TYR A 357 -14.43 3.75 3.83
CA TYR A 357 -13.64 2.58 3.51
C TYR A 357 -12.21 2.81 3.96
N TRP A 358 -11.72 1.98 4.88
CA TRP A 358 -10.40 2.14 5.46
C TRP A 358 -9.69 0.80 5.64
N THR A 359 -8.62 0.58 4.88
CA THR A 359 -7.86 -0.67 4.86
C THR A 359 -6.70 -0.64 5.83
N ASP A 360 -6.60 -1.64 6.70
CA ASP A 360 -5.50 -1.76 7.66
C ASP A 360 -4.25 -2.44 7.06
N GLU A 361 -3.15 -2.44 7.82
CA GLU A 361 -1.89 -3.06 7.39
C GLU A 361 -1.95 -4.60 7.31
N GLU A 362 -3.02 -5.25 7.79
CA GLU A 362 -3.27 -6.69 7.60
C GLU A 362 -4.08 -6.98 6.32
N GLY A 363 -4.50 -5.96 5.56
CA GLY A 363 -5.32 -6.12 4.36
C GLY A 363 -6.82 -6.19 4.63
N THR A 364 -7.28 -5.87 5.84
CA THR A 364 -8.71 -5.83 6.16
C THR A 364 -9.27 -4.45 5.84
N THR A 365 -10.21 -4.39 4.89
CA THR A 365 -10.98 -3.16 4.63
C THR A 365 -12.15 -3.07 5.60
N HIS A 366 -12.12 -2.06 6.46
CA HIS A 366 -13.21 -1.71 7.36
C HIS A 366 -14.16 -0.76 6.65
N VAL A 367 -15.42 -1.18 6.51
CA VAL A 367 -16.50 -0.31 6.00
C VAL A 367 -17.24 0.22 7.21
N MET A 368 -17.15 1.54 7.44
CA MET A 368 -17.70 2.23 8.60
C MET A 368 -18.77 3.23 8.16
N ARG A 369 -19.84 3.40 8.96
CA ARG A 369 -20.88 4.42 8.71
C ARG A 369 -21.04 5.32 9.94
N PRO A 370 -20.83 6.64 9.83
CA PRO A 370 -21.24 7.58 10.87
C PRO A 370 -22.77 7.60 10.97
N GLU A 371 -23.32 7.55 12.19
CA GLU A 371 -24.76 7.58 12.42
C GLU A 371 -25.13 8.51 13.57
N ALA A 372 -26.25 9.24 13.39
CA ALA A 372 -26.88 10.10 14.39
C ALA A 372 -25.91 11.13 15.02
N LEU A 373 -25.05 11.75 14.19
CA LEU A 373 -23.98 12.65 14.63
C LEU A 373 -24.49 13.90 15.36
N ASP A 374 -25.68 14.39 15.02
CA ASP A 374 -26.35 15.53 15.68
C ASP A 374 -27.26 15.14 16.85
N SER A 375 -27.23 13.87 17.28
CA SER A 375 -28.01 13.39 18.43
C SER A 375 -27.17 13.32 19.72
N ASP A 376 -27.82 13.08 20.86
CA ASP A 376 -27.16 12.77 22.12
C ASP A 376 -26.47 11.37 22.15
N ALA A 377 -26.62 10.58 21.09
CA ALA A 377 -26.06 9.23 20.97
C ALA A 377 -25.31 9.00 19.64
N PRO A 378 -24.32 9.85 19.29
CA PRO A 378 -23.58 9.73 18.04
C PRO A 378 -22.73 8.46 18.05
N ARG A 379 -22.72 7.74 16.93
CA ARG A 379 -21.97 6.48 16.82
C ARG A 379 -21.33 6.31 15.45
N MET A 380 -20.36 5.41 15.40
CA MET A 380 -19.77 4.90 14.17
C MET A 380 -20.09 3.41 14.12
N GLN A 381 -20.93 3.00 13.17
CA GLN A 381 -21.24 1.60 12.93
C GLN A 381 -20.12 0.98 12.10
N GLN A 382 -19.63 -0.21 12.47
CA GLN A 382 -18.89 -1.05 11.52
C GLN A 382 -19.92 -1.84 10.70
N VAL A 383 -20.05 -1.52 9.41
CA VAL A 383 -20.95 -2.20 8.46
C VAL A 383 -20.33 -3.50 7.98
N ALA A 384 -19.02 -3.50 7.69
CA ALA A 384 -18.29 -4.69 7.27
C ALA A 384 -16.81 -4.70 7.70
N ALA A 385 -16.19 -5.87 7.60
CA ALA A 385 -14.74 -6.08 7.61
C ALA A 385 -14.43 -7.15 6.56
N ASN A 386 -13.77 -6.74 5.49
CA ASN A 386 -13.54 -7.57 4.32
C ASN A 386 -12.03 -7.80 4.17
N PRO A 387 -11.50 -9.00 4.54
CA PRO A 387 -10.08 -9.30 4.43
C PRO A 387 -9.68 -9.60 2.98
N LEU A 388 -8.54 -9.06 2.55
CA LEU A 388 -7.89 -9.40 1.27
C LEU A 388 -6.70 -10.36 1.43
N GLU A 389 -6.45 -10.83 2.66
CA GLU A 389 -5.39 -11.79 3.03
C GLU A 389 -3.96 -11.37 2.68
N GLU A 390 -3.73 -10.06 2.46
CA GLU A 390 -2.43 -9.53 2.06
C GLU A 390 -2.20 -8.11 2.60
N THR A 391 -0.98 -7.84 3.08
CA THR A 391 -0.53 -6.52 3.56
C THR A 391 -0.94 -5.38 2.63
N CYS A 392 -1.52 -4.32 3.17
CA CYS A 392 -1.96 -3.15 2.40
C CYS A 392 -1.43 -1.84 2.99
N PHE A 393 -0.85 -0.99 2.12
CA PHE A 393 -0.42 0.37 2.46
C PHE A 393 -1.04 1.44 1.57
N SER A 394 -1.63 1.07 0.42
CA SER A 394 -2.27 2.00 -0.51
C SER A 394 -3.67 2.42 -0.01
N SER A 395 -4.15 3.58 -0.47
CA SER A 395 -5.54 4.00 -0.23
C SER A 395 -6.44 3.42 -1.33
N PRO A 396 -7.68 3.00 -1.03
CA PRO A 396 -8.60 2.55 -2.07
C PRO A 396 -8.94 3.64 -3.10
N ALA A 397 -9.40 3.23 -4.26
CA ALA A 397 -9.97 4.10 -5.29
C ALA A 397 -11.38 3.65 -5.68
N VAL A 398 -12.22 4.57 -6.14
CA VAL A 398 -13.63 4.31 -6.49
C VAL A 398 -13.90 4.85 -7.89
N ALA A 399 -14.32 3.99 -8.82
CA ALA A 399 -14.74 4.40 -10.16
C ALA A 399 -15.73 3.38 -10.75
N GLY A 400 -16.72 3.83 -11.54
CA GLY A 400 -17.65 2.94 -12.25
C GLY A 400 -18.44 1.95 -11.37
N GLY A 401 -18.75 2.34 -10.12
CA GLY A 401 -19.40 1.47 -9.12
C GLY A 401 -18.48 0.39 -8.52
N ARG A 402 -17.20 0.37 -8.91
CA ARG A 402 -16.17 -0.58 -8.45
C ARG A 402 -15.29 0.05 -7.38
N LEU A 403 -14.76 -0.77 -6.48
CA LEU A 403 -13.73 -0.38 -5.51
C LEU A 403 -12.42 -1.09 -5.86
N TYR A 404 -11.35 -0.31 -6.03
CA TYR A 404 -10.02 -0.82 -6.36
C TYR A 404 -9.09 -0.71 -5.17
N VAL A 405 -8.43 -1.81 -4.78
CA VAL A 405 -7.50 -1.85 -3.64
C VAL A 405 -6.20 -2.51 -4.07
N ARG A 406 -5.08 -1.80 -3.89
CA ARG A 406 -3.73 -2.36 -4.11
C ARG A 406 -3.13 -2.86 -2.79
N THR A 407 -2.91 -4.16 -2.71
CA THR A 407 -2.15 -4.86 -1.68
C THR A 407 -0.67 -4.97 -2.08
N ALA A 408 0.16 -5.62 -1.27
CA ALA A 408 1.61 -5.72 -1.49
C ALA A 408 1.99 -6.33 -2.86
N LYS A 409 1.29 -7.36 -3.33
CA LYS A 409 1.55 -8.02 -4.62
C LYS A 409 0.38 -7.94 -5.60
N HIS A 410 -0.82 -7.48 -5.22
CA HIS A 410 -2.00 -7.51 -6.11
C HIS A 410 -2.74 -6.18 -6.19
N LEU A 411 -3.46 -5.98 -7.30
CA LEU A 411 -4.58 -5.07 -7.42
C LEU A 411 -5.88 -5.90 -7.44
N HIS A 412 -6.85 -5.53 -6.61
CA HIS A 412 -8.16 -6.18 -6.54
C HIS A 412 -9.23 -5.25 -7.09
N CYS A 413 -10.10 -5.75 -7.95
CA CYS A 413 -11.35 -5.08 -8.34
C CYS A 413 -12.52 -5.71 -7.60
N ILE A 414 -13.17 -4.90 -6.76
CA ILE A 414 -14.27 -5.31 -5.90
C ILE A 414 -15.57 -4.76 -6.46
N VAL A 415 -16.57 -5.62 -6.59
CA VAL A 415 -17.93 -5.34 -7.11
C VAL A 415 -19.03 -5.72 -6.11
N GLY A 416 -18.70 -6.54 -5.10
CA GLY A 416 -19.65 -7.03 -4.09
C GLY A 416 -20.62 -8.11 -4.60
N GLY A 417 -21.52 -8.54 -3.71
CA GLY A 417 -22.52 -9.56 -4.03
C GLY A 417 -21.93 -10.95 -4.31
N ASP A 418 -22.66 -11.76 -5.08
CA ASP A 418 -22.31 -13.15 -5.42
C ASP A 418 -21.23 -13.28 -6.51
N ALA A 419 -20.69 -12.16 -7.01
CA ALA A 419 -19.59 -12.17 -7.97
C ALA A 419 -18.40 -12.94 -7.39
N ARG A 420 -17.82 -13.86 -8.16
CA ARG A 420 -16.62 -14.60 -7.74
C ARG A 420 -15.40 -14.09 -8.51
N PRO A 421 -14.19 -14.19 -7.93
CA PRO A 421 -12.98 -13.88 -8.68
C PRO A 421 -12.97 -14.70 -9.97
N VAL A 422 -13.01 -14.02 -11.12
CA VAL A 422 -12.65 -14.66 -12.38
C VAL A 422 -11.21 -15.13 -12.22
N ALA A 423 -10.95 -16.41 -12.49
CA ALA A 423 -9.60 -16.92 -12.49
C ALA A 423 -8.79 -16.10 -13.51
N ALA A 424 -7.68 -15.49 -13.07
CA ALA A 424 -6.85 -14.63 -13.90
C ALA A 424 -6.59 -15.33 -15.23
N ASN A 425 -6.94 -14.64 -16.34
CA ASN A 425 -7.16 -15.20 -17.67
C ASN A 425 -6.41 -16.51 -17.91
N THR A 426 -7.12 -17.62 -17.79
CA THR A 426 -6.54 -18.96 -17.97
C THR A 426 -6.16 -19.13 -19.42
N VAL A 427 -4.89 -18.87 -19.73
CA VAL A 427 -4.25 -19.46 -20.90
C VAL A 427 -4.47 -20.96 -20.79
N GLU A 428 -5.07 -21.58 -21.81
CA GLU A 428 -5.23 -23.03 -21.84
C GLU A 428 -3.83 -23.66 -21.87
N LEU A 429 -3.45 -24.31 -20.76
CA LEU A 429 -2.17 -24.97 -20.61
C LEU A 429 -2.27 -26.42 -21.10
N PRO A 430 -1.18 -26.98 -21.66
CA PRO A 430 -1.13 -28.39 -21.98
C PRO A 430 -1.41 -29.29 -20.77
N ASP A 431 -2.17 -30.37 -20.99
CA ASP A 431 -2.41 -31.41 -19.97
C ASP A 431 -1.24 -32.38 -19.81
N ALA A 432 -0.40 -32.53 -20.85
CA ALA A 432 0.80 -33.35 -20.80
C ALA A 432 1.99 -32.55 -20.23
N PHE A 433 2.71 -33.13 -19.26
CA PHE A 433 3.87 -32.47 -18.66
C PHE A 433 4.96 -32.11 -19.69
N ASP A 434 5.24 -33.00 -20.65
CA ASP A 434 6.28 -32.76 -21.66
C ASP A 434 5.97 -31.54 -22.54
N GLU A 435 4.70 -31.35 -22.90
CA GLU A 435 4.24 -30.19 -23.67
C GLU A 435 4.29 -28.90 -22.82
N LEU A 436 3.91 -29.00 -21.54
CA LEU A 436 3.99 -27.90 -20.57
C LEU A 436 5.45 -27.46 -20.31
N ALA A 437 6.37 -28.42 -20.18
CA ALA A 437 7.79 -28.19 -19.97
C ALA A 437 8.46 -27.63 -21.24
N ALA A 438 8.09 -28.13 -22.42
CA ALA A 438 8.53 -27.57 -23.70
C ALA A 438 8.04 -26.13 -23.89
N LEU A 439 6.79 -25.84 -23.51
CA LEU A 439 6.25 -24.48 -23.48
C LEU A 439 7.07 -23.58 -22.54
N TYR A 440 7.30 -24.01 -21.29
CA TYR A 440 8.12 -23.24 -20.33
C TYR A 440 9.53 -22.94 -20.84
N ALA A 441 10.19 -23.93 -21.44
CA ALA A 441 11.54 -23.80 -21.98
C ALA A 441 11.60 -22.91 -23.23
N GLY A 442 10.53 -22.87 -24.03
CA GLY A 442 10.41 -22.02 -25.21
C GLY A 442 10.05 -20.56 -24.91
N LEU A 443 9.49 -20.27 -23.73
CA LEU A 443 9.11 -18.90 -23.36
C LEU A 443 10.34 -18.03 -23.10
N PRO A 444 10.31 -16.74 -23.53
CA PRO A 444 11.33 -15.80 -23.14
C PRO A 444 11.27 -15.64 -21.62
N LYS A 445 12.29 -16.12 -20.91
CA LYS A 445 12.47 -15.87 -19.46
C LYS A 445 12.85 -14.39 -19.21
N GLY A 446 12.21 -13.46 -19.91
CA GLY A 446 12.35 -12.01 -19.77
C GLY A 446 11.57 -11.52 -18.56
N GLU A 447 11.97 -10.36 -18.04
CA GLU A 447 11.46 -9.86 -16.78
C GLU A 447 10.05 -9.24 -16.90
N PHE A 448 9.45 -9.15 -18.10
CA PHE A 448 8.12 -8.53 -18.30
C PHE A 448 7.25 -9.15 -19.40
N ASP A 449 7.80 -10.04 -20.24
CA ASP A 449 7.04 -10.80 -21.24
C ASP A 449 6.59 -12.14 -20.63
N ASP A 450 5.38 -12.60 -20.92
CA ASP A 450 4.83 -13.92 -20.56
C ASP A 450 4.90 -14.32 -19.07
N THR A 451 5.10 -13.39 -18.13
CA THR A 451 5.22 -13.69 -16.69
C THR A 451 4.01 -14.44 -16.16
N ASN A 452 2.79 -14.00 -16.48
CA ASN A 452 1.56 -14.64 -16.03
C ASN A 452 1.44 -16.07 -16.57
N LEU A 453 1.88 -16.29 -17.81
CA LEU A 453 1.93 -17.62 -18.41
C LEU A 453 2.99 -18.50 -17.75
N ARG A 454 4.19 -17.98 -17.47
CA ARG A 454 5.23 -18.73 -16.73
C ARG A 454 4.81 -19.06 -15.30
N LEU A 455 4.13 -18.14 -14.59
CA LEU A 455 3.53 -18.40 -13.29
C LEU A 455 2.45 -19.49 -13.37
N ALA A 456 1.55 -19.43 -14.36
CA ALA A 456 0.52 -20.44 -14.57
C ALA A 456 1.13 -21.82 -14.89
N ILE A 457 2.18 -21.86 -15.72
CA ILE A 457 2.92 -23.09 -16.03
C ILE A 457 3.61 -23.65 -14.79
N VAL A 458 4.29 -22.83 -14.00
CA VAL A 458 4.95 -23.23 -12.75
C VAL A 458 3.92 -23.77 -11.75
N ALA A 459 2.77 -23.12 -11.59
CA ALA A 459 1.67 -23.62 -10.77
C ALA A 459 1.09 -24.95 -11.30
N ARG A 460 0.92 -25.10 -12.61
CA ARG A 460 0.44 -26.35 -13.24
C ARG A 460 1.46 -27.47 -13.13
N ALA A 461 2.75 -27.19 -13.28
CA ALA A 461 3.84 -28.16 -13.12
C ALA A 461 3.85 -28.76 -11.71
N ALA A 462 3.56 -27.95 -10.68
CA ALA A 462 3.47 -28.43 -9.30
C ALA A 462 2.30 -29.41 -9.04
N THR A 463 1.36 -29.56 -9.97
CA THR A 463 0.27 -30.57 -9.88
C THR A 463 0.69 -31.97 -10.33
N PHE A 464 1.91 -32.13 -10.86
CA PHE A 464 2.44 -33.42 -11.31
C PHE A 464 3.34 -34.05 -10.23
N GLU A 465 3.10 -35.32 -9.89
CA GLU A 465 3.75 -35.99 -8.75
C GLU A 465 5.08 -36.70 -9.08
N HIS A 466 5.87 -36.22 -10.04
CA HIS A 466 7.13 -36.85 -10.49
C HIS A 466 8.35 -35.91 -10.41
N GLU A 467 9.57 -36.43 -10.65
CA GLU A 467 10.84 -35.74 -10.35
C GLU A 467 11.13 -34.59 -11.33
N GLU A 468 10.79 -34.77 -12.60
CA GLU A 468 10.95 -33.78 -13.67
C GLU A 468 10.14 -32.49 -13.40
N ALA A 469 9.01 -32.61 -12.68
CA ALA A 469 8.23 -31.45 -12.24
C ALA A 469 8.97 -30.65 -11.15
N ILE A 470 9.67 -31.33 -10.23
CA ILE A 470 10.55 -30.68 -9.24
C ILE A 470 11.71 -29.99 -9.94
N ASP A 471 12.29 -30.61 -10.98
CA ASP A 471 13.37 -30.01 -11.76
C ASP A 471 12.92 -28.75 -12.53
N LEU A 472 11.71 -28.74 -13.11
CA LEU A 472 11.13 -27.54 -13.72
C LEU A 472 10.96 -26.41 -12.69
N LEU A 473 10.39 -26.72 -11.52
CA LEU A 473 10.27 -25.75 -10.43
C LEU A 473 11.64 -25.27 -9.93
N ALA A 474 12.64 -26.15 -9.87
CA ALA A 474 14.00 -25.79 -9.46
C ALA A 474 14.70 -24.90 -10.50
N ASP A 475 14.52 -25.16 -11.80
CA ASP A 475 15.01 -24.30 -12.88
C ASP A 475 14.30 -22.93 -12.87
N ALA A 476 12.99 -22.90 -12.65
CA ALA A 476 12.23 -21.66 -12.48
C ALA A 476 12.77 -20.83 -11.29
N ALA A 477 12.90 -21.45 -10.11
CA ALA A 477 13.43 -20.83 -8.91
C ALA A 477 14.87 -20.30 -9.03
N LEU A 478 15.72 -21.00 -9.78
CA LEU A 478 17.15 -20.69 -9.88
C LEU A 478 17.52 -19.79 -11.07
N ASN A 479 16.75 -19.85 -12.17
CA ASN A 479 17.17 -19.37 -13.49
C ASN A 479 16.11 -18.58 -14.27
N ASP A 480 14.87 -18.39 -13.78
CA ASP A 480 14.02 -17.33 -14.32
C ASP A 480 14.62 -15.95 -13.96
N ARG A 481 14.36 -14.94 -14.80
CA ARG A 481 14.79 -13.55 -14.52
C ARG A 481 13.70 -12.75 -13.82
N HIS A 482 12.46 -13.23 -13.81
CA HIS A 482 11.34 -12.59 -13.13
C HIS A 482 11.22 -13.08 -11.69
N TRP A 483 11.36 -12.15 -10.73
CA TRP A 483 11.35 -12.44 -9.31
C TRP A 483 10.10 -13.21 -8.84
N ASP A 484 8.90 -12.86 -9.33
CA ASP A 484 7.65 -13.58 -9.05
C ASP A 484 7.71 -15.07 -9.41
N VAL A 485 8.24 -15.41 -10.59
CA VAL A 485 8.34 -16.80 -11.05
C VAL A 485 9.29 -17.57 -10.13
N CYS A 486 10.39 -16.93 -9.71
CA CYS A 486 11.32 -17.53 -8.76
C CYS A 486 10.71 -17.75 -7.37
N GLU A 487 10.00 -16.75 -6.82
CA GLU A 487 9.33 -16.83 -5.53
C GLU A 487 8.27 -17.94 -5.52
N GLU A 488 7.38 -17.93 -6.52
CA GLU A 488 6.28 -18.89 -6.62
C GLU A 488 6.80 -20.31 -6.84
N ALA A 489 7.86 -20.49 -7.62
CA ALA A 489 8.50 -21.79 -7.78
C ALA A 489 9.12 -22.31 -6.47
N ILE A 490 9.77 -21.46 -5.66
CA ILE A 490 10.26 -21.86 -4.32
C ILE A 490 9.09 -22.21 -3.40
N ARG A 491 7.99 -21.44 -3.46
CA ARG A 491 6.76 -21.71 -2.67
C ARG A 491 6.19 -23.10 -2.98
N LEU A 492 6.05 -23.41 -4.26
CA LEU A 492 5.55 -24.68 -4.76
C LEU A 492 6.50 -25.85 -4.47
N LEU A 493 7.83 -25.66 -4.60
CA LEU A 493 8.83 -26.63 -4.10
C LEU A 493 8.63 -26.92 -2.61
N GLY A 494 8.39 -25.89 -1.80
CA GLY A 494 8.06 -26.04 -0.39
C GLY A 494 6.82 -26.88 -0.11
N GLU A 495 5.86 -26.92 -1.04
CA GLU A 495 4.62 -27.72 -0.97
C GLU A 495 4.78 -29.16 -1.44
N GLN A 496 5.75 -29.45 -2.31
CA GLN A 496 6.11 -30.82 -2.69
C GLN A 496 6.67 -31.64 -1.51
N GLY A 497 7.06 -31.01 -0.41
CA GLY A 497 7.53 -31.71 0.79
C GLY A 497 8.98 -32.21 0.67
N PRO A 498 9.35 -33.29 1.40
CA PRO A 498 10.75 -33.74 1.48
C PRO A 498 11.43 -34.05 0.14
N ARG A 499 10.68 -34.44 -0.90
CA ARG A 499 11.22 -34.69 -2.26
C ARG A 499 11.88 -33.46 -2.89
N ALA A 500 11.45 -32.25 -2.52
CA ALA A 500 12.03 -30.99 -3.03
C ALA A 500 13.19 -30.45 -2.18
N LEU A 501 13.61 -31.15 -1.13
CA LEU A 501 14.71 -30.73 -0.26
C LEU A 501 16.02 -30.43 -1.01
N PRO A 502 16.48 -31.25 -1.99
CA PRO A 502 17.67 -30.93 -2.76
C PRO A 502 17.54 -29.62 -3.53
N ALA A 503 16.38 -29.33 -4.11
CA ALA A 503 16.11 -28.09 -4.83
C ALA A 503 16.13 -26.87 -3.88
N LEU A 504 15.45 -26.94 -2.74
CA LEU A 504 15.41 -25.86 -1.74
C LEU A 504 16.82 -25.52 -1.21
N LEU A 505 17.69 -26.51 -1.00
CA LEU A 505 19.06 -26.28 -0.55
C LEU A 505 19.92 -25.55 -1.59
N ARG A 506 19.70 -25.79 -2.89
CA ARG A 506 20.44 -25.09 -3.97
C ARG A 506 20.16 -23.59 -4.04
N MET A 507 19.06 -23.10 -3.45
CA MET A 507 18.77 -21.66 -3.36
C MET A 507 19.86 -20.90 -2.58
N PHE A 508 20.52 -21.56 -1.62
CA PHE A 508 21.60 -20.97 -0.84
C PHE A 508 22.92 -20.79 -1.62
N GLU A 509 23.07 -21.46 -2.77
CA GLU A 509 24.25 -21.34 -3.64
C GLU A 509 24.24 -20.06 -4.50
N LYS A 510 23.06 -19.44 -4.69
CA LYS A 510 22.90 -18.26 -5.56
C LYS A 510 23.24 -16.95 -4.81
N PRO A 511 23.74 -15.91 -5.49
CA PRO A 511 24.01 -14.59 -4.90
C PRO A 511 22.72 -13.73 -4.76
N MET A 512 21.57 -14.34 -4.45
CA MET A 512 20.28 -13.66 -4.31
C MET A 512 19.73 -13.86 -2.89
N PRO A 513 19.98 -12.92 -1.96
CA PRO A 513 19.61 -13.07 -0.55
C PRO A 513 18.11 -13.35 -0.31
N PHE A 514 17.21 -12.71 -1.07
CA PHE A 514 15.77 -12.92 -0.95
C PHE A 514 15.35 -14.39 -1.15
N LEU A 515 15.87 -15.07 -2.19
CA LEU A 515 15.56 -16.49 -2.46
C LEU A 515 15.98 -17.39 -1.29
N LYS A 516 17.07 -17.05 -0.59
CA LYS A 516 17.54 -17.77 0.60
C LYS A 516 16.59 -17.60 1.79
N THR A 517 16.00 -16.42 1.97
CA THR A 517 14.99 -16.18 3.01
C THR A 517 13.73 -17.00 2.76
N VAL A 518 13.16 -16.95 1.55
CA VAL A 518 11.95 -17.74 1.21
C VAL A 518 12.25 -19.25 1.34
N ALA A 519 13.42 -19.72 0.88
CA ALA A 519 13.83 -21.10 1.07
C ALA A 519 13.99 -21.48 2.56
N ALA A 520 14.55 -20.60 3.40
CA ALA A 520 14.65 -20.82 4.85
C ALA A 520 13.28 -20.95 5.51
N GLU A 521 12.29 -20.13 5.13
CA GLU A 521 10.92 -20.20 5.64
C GLU A 521 10.25 -21.54 5.31
N HIS A 522 10.44 -22.07 4.08
CA HIS A 522 9.94 -23.40 3.73
C HIS A 522 10.69 -24.53 4.45
N LEU A 523 12.01 -24.42 4.63
CA LEU A 523 12.78 -25.37 5.43
C LEU A 523 12.36 -25.35 6.91
N ALA A 524 12.01 -24.19 7.47
CA ALA A 524 11.45 -24.06 8.82
C ALA A 524 10.13 -24.82 9.00
N ARG A 525 9.30 -24.89 7.95
CA ARG A 525 8.05 -25.66 7.93
C ARG A 525 8.28 -27.16 7.76
N LEU A 526 9.16 -27.55 6.83
CA LEU A 526 9.46 -28.95 6.51
C LEU A 526 10.28 -29.64 7.61
N ARG A 527 11.12 -28.87 8.31
CA ARG A 527 12.03 -29.29 9.40
C ARG A 527 13.02 -30.42 9.06
N PRO A 528 13.66 -30.45 7.88
CA PRO A 528 14.62 -31.48 7.52
C PRO A 528 15.95 -31.31 8.28
N VAL A 529 16.44 -32.39 8.89
CA VAL A 529 17.71 -32.40 9.64
C VAL A 529 18.90 -32.15 8.70
N GLU A 530 18.80 -32.59 7.45
CA GLU A 530 19.81 -32.45 6.41
C GLU A 530 20.08 -30.99 6.01
N ALA A 531 19.16 -30.07 6.32
CA ALA A 531 19.34 -28.64 6.04
C ALA A 531 20.20 -27.90 7.09
N VAL A 532 20.38 -28.47 8.28
CA VAL A 532 21.07 -27.83 9.41
C VAL A 532 22.46 -27.27 9.05
N PRO A 533 23.35 -28.00 8.33
CA PRO A 533 24.66 -27.45 7.97
C PRO A 533 24.60 -26.25 7.03
N THR A 534 23.56 -26.15 6.19
CA THR A 534 23.36 -25.00 5.30
C THR A 534 22.80 -23.80 6.06
N LEU A 535 21.81 -24.04 6.93
CA LEU A 535 21.18 -23.00 7.73
C LEU A 535 22.14 -22.40 8.78
N ILE A 536 23.03 -23.19 9.40
CA ILE A 536 24.10 -22.69 10.29
C ILE A 536 25.02 -21.72 9.53
N ARG A 537 25.55 -22.12 8.37
CA ARG A 537 26.40 -21.25 7.54
C ARG A 537 25.67 -19.96 7.13
N ALA A 538 24.38 -20.03 6.86
CA ALA A 538 23.56 -18.89 6.49
C ALA A 538 23.29 -17.96 7.69
N ALA A 539 23.00 -18.51 8.87
CA ALA A 539 22.85 -17.78 10.14
C ALA A 539 24.12 -17.02 10.54
N GLU A 540 25.30 -17.53 10.19
CA GLU A 540 26.59 -16.89 10.43
C GLU A 540 26.97 -15.81 9.40
N LYS A 541 26.89 -16.12 8.10
CA LYS A 541 27.68 -15.42 7.06
C LYS A 541 26.88 -14.61 6.04
N GLU A 542 25.56 -14.76 6.01
CA GLU A 542 24.72 -14.10 4.99
C GLU A 542 24.27 -12.69 5.43
N GLN A 543 23.46 -12.05 4.58
CA GLN A 543 22.86 -10.76 4.91
C GLN A 543 21.77 -10.90 5.99
N MET A 544 21.54 -9.81 6.74
CA MET A 544 20.73 -9.78 7.98
C MET A 544 19.39 -10.55 7.92
N HIS A 545 18.63 -10.41 6.83
CA HIS A 545 17.32 -11.06 6.67
C HIS A 545 17.44 -12.57 6.46
N VAL A 546 18.45 -13.04 5.71
CA VAL A 546 18.77 -14.46 5.56
C VAL A 546 19.23 -15.06 6.88
N ARG A 547 20.06 -14.32 7.63
CA ARG A 547 20.54 -14.75 8.96
C ARG A 547 19.36 -15.03 9.90
N VAL A 548 18.44 -14.07 10.02
CA VAL A 548 17.26 -14.18 10.91
C VAL A 548 16.33 -15.33 10.49
N ALA A 549 15.99 -15.44 9.19
CA ALA A 549 15.15 -16.54 8.71
C ALA A 549 15.82 -17.92 8.91
N SER A 550 17.14 -18.01 8.76
CA SER A 550 17.89 -19.25 9.01
C SER A 550 17.91 -19.63 10.49
N ILE A 551 18.01 -18.65 11.39
CA ILE A 551 17.93 -18.85 12.85
C ILE A 551 16.54 -19.36 13.27
N GLU A 552 15.48 -18.80 12.70
CA GLU A 552 14.12 -19.29 12.93
C GLU A 552 13.95 -20.73 12.44
N ALA A 553 14.43 -21.04 11.23
CA ALA A 553 14.42 -22.39 10.68
C ALA A 553 15.19 -23.41 11.54
N LEU A 554 16.37 -23.03 12.04
CA LEU A 554 17.14 -23.84 12.99
C LEU A 554 16.35 -24.10 14.28
N GLY A 555 15.70 -23.09 14.85
CA GLY A 555 14.84 -23.24 16.03
C GLY A 555 13.70 -24.23 15.80
N GLN A 556 13.04 -24.18 14.64
CA GLN A 556 11.96 -25.12 14.28
C GLN A 556 12.46 -26.55 14.07
N ILE A 557 13.63 -26.75 13.45
CA ILE A 557 14.24 -28.07 13.25
C ILE A 557 14.67 -28.68 14.59
N GLY A 558 15.44 -27.94 15.38
CA GLY A 558 15.92 -28.42 16.69
C GLY A 558 14.76 -28.64 17.67
N GLY A 559 13.72 -27.81 17.61
CA GLY A 559 12.45 -27.98 18.33
C GLY A 559 11.56 -29.12 17.83
N ALA A 560 12.01 -29.91 16.85
CA ALA A 560 11.34 -31.12 16.38
C ALA A 560 12.22 -32.38 16.48
N HIS A 561 13.53 -32.27 16.26
CA HIS A 561 14.44 -33.41 16.10
C HIS A 561 15.56 -33.42 17.16
N GLU A 562 15.48 -34.36 18.10
CA GLU A 562 16.46 -34.58 19.18
C GLU A 562 17.89 -34.76 18.64
N ALA A 563 18.06 -35.57 17.58
CA ALA A 563 19.34 -35.82 16.92
C ALA A 563 20.01 -34.57 16.28
N ALA A 564 19.29 -33.45 16.19
CA ALA A 564 19.80 -32.17 15.69
C ALA A 564 19.89 -31.08 16.78
N ALA A 565 19.33 -31.31 17.98
CA ALA A 565 19.15 -30.27 18.99
C ALA A 565 20.48 -29.70 19.49
N GLU A 566 21.45 -30.55 19.81
CA GLU A 566 22.75 -30.13 20.36
C GLU A 566 23.56 -29.27 19.38
N VAL A 567 23.76 -29.72 18.13
CA VAL A 567 24.52 -28.97 17.11
C VAL A 567 23.84 -27.65 16.72
N ILE A 568 22.51 -27.60 16.79
CA ILE A 568 21.75 -26.37 16.59
C ILE A 568 21.96 -25.42 17.79
N ALA A 569 21.86 -25.92 19.02
CA ALA A 569 22.04 -25.11 20.22
C ALA A 569 23.45 -24.53 20.32
N GLU A 570 24.50 -25.29 19.98
CA GLU A 570 25.89 -24.79 19.92
C GLU A 570 26.00 -23.53 19.02
N SER A 571 25.43 -23.59 17.81
CA SER A 571 25.41 -22.45 16.88
C SER A 571 24.58 -21.28 17.40
N LEU A 572 23.39 -21.54 17.94
CA LEU A 572 22.51 -20.50 18.48
C LEU A 572 23.12 -19.82 19.72
N ILE A 573 23.79 -20.57 20.61
CA ILE A 573 24.51 -20.04 21.78
C ILE A 573 25.56 -19.01 21.33
N ALA A 574 26.36 -19.31 20.31
CA ALA A 574 27.33 -18.36 19.75
C ALA A 574 26.64 -17.08 19.21
N LEU A 575 25.50 -17.24 18.53
CA LEU A 575 24.73 -16.11 17.96
C LEU A 575 24.04 -15.23 19.02
N THR A 576 23.89 -15.68 20.27
CA THR A 576 23.46 -14.80 21.37
C THR A 576 24.47 -13.68 21.67
N ALA A 577 25.71 -13.76 21.18
CA ALA A 577 26.76 -12.77 21.34
C ALA A 577 27.02 -11.91 20.07
N ASP A 578 26.22 -12.07 19.01
CA ASP A 578 26.38 -11.32 17.75
C ASP A 578 26.22 -9.80 17.93
N ASP A 579 26.93 -8.99 17.14
CA ASP A 579 26.84 -7.52 17.20
C ASP A 579 25.42 -7.00 16.92
N ALA A 580 24.65 -7.68 16.07
CA ALA A 580 23.31 -7.28 15.67
C ALA A 580 22.25 -7.76 16.67
N GLY A 581 21.59 -6.81 17.35
CA GLY A 581 20.55 -7.14 18.33
C GLY A 581 19.35 -7.93 17.77
N VAL A 582 19.08 -7.89 16.46
CA VAL A 582 18.04 -8.74 15.85
C VAL A 582 18.47 -10.20 15.76
N VAL A 583 19.76 -10.46 15.53
CA VAL A 583 20.36 -11.82 15.52
C VAL A 583 20.38 -12.37 16.94
N ARG A 584 20.87 -11.60 17.92
CA ARG A 584 20.83 -12.00 19.34
C ARG A 584 19.42 -12.35 19.81
N ARG A 585 18.43 -11.52 19.47
CA ARG A 585 17.02 -11.77 19.80
C ARG A 585 16.51 -13.07 19.15
N GLY A 586 16.74 -13.25 17.85
CA GLY A 586 16.35 -14.45 17.12
C GLY A 586 16.98 -15.71 17.72
N ALA A 587 18.26 -15.67 18.09
CA ALA A 587 18.95 -16.79 18.71
C ALA A 587 18.35 -17.20 20.06
N ILE A 588 17.99 -16.23 20.91
CA ILE A 588 17.30 -16.47 22.20
C ILE A 588 15.90 -17.06 21.99
N GLU A 589 15.17 -16.58 20.97
CA GLU A 589 13.83 -17.07 20.64
C GLU A 589 13.88 -18.48 20.01
N ALA A 590 14.92 -18.79 19.23
CA ALA A 590 15.16 -20.13 18.71
C ALA A 590 15.62 -21.12 19.80
N LEU A 591 16.49 -20.72 20.73
CA LEU A 591 16.91 -21.58 21.85
C LEU A 591 15.74 -22.01 22.75
N ASP A 592 14.71 -21.17 22.91
CA ASP A 592 13.48 -21.51 23.64
C ASP A 592 12.74 -22.71 23.03
N LEU A 593 12.83 -22.91 21.71
CA LEU A 593 12.23 -24.04 20.99
C LEU A 593 13.05 -25.33 21.13
N VAL A 594 14.37 -25.21 21.24
CA VAL A 594 15.33 -26.34 21.21
C VAL A 594 15.63 -26.87 22.62
N ALA A 595 15.62 -26.02 23.64
CA ALA A 595 16.10 -26.35 24.99
C ALA A 595 15.42 -27.57 25.65
N ASP A 596 14.15 -27.84 25.34
CA ASP A 596 13.42 -29.04 25.78
C ASP A 596 13.91 -30.34 25.09
N ARG A 597 14.97 -30.30 24.28
CA ARG A 597 15.62 -31.48 23.67
C ARG A 597 17.13 -31.58 23.95
N LEU A 598 17.67 -30.67 24.76
CA LEU A 598 19.06 -30.74 25.18
C LEU A 598 19.22 -31.73 26.35
N GLU A 599 20.36 -32.43 26.37
CA GLU A 599 20.79 -33.24 27.51
C GLU A 599 21.11 -32.35 28.72
N ASP A 600 21.84 -31.25 28.49
CA ASP A 600 22.11 -30.21 29.49
C ASP A 600 21.87 -28.79 28.92
N PRO A 601 20.81 -28.08 29.34
CA PRO A 601 20.53 -26.72 28.89
C PRO A 601 21.38 -25.63 29.61
N ALA A 602 22.35 -25.99 30.45
CA ALA A 602 23.12 -25.03 31.26
C ALA A 602 23.80 -23.92 30.43
N ASP A 603 24.48 -24.25 29.34
CA ASP A 603 25.17 -23.26 28.49
C ASP A 603 24.17 -22.36 27.73
N ALA A 604 23.04 -22.92 27.28
CA ALA A 604 21.94 -22.15 26.71
C ALA A 604 21.40 -21.14 27.74
N ILE A 605 21.13 -21.60 28.98
CA ILE A 605 20.67 -20.74 30.09
C ILE A 605 21.70 -19.64 30.38
N ALA A 606 22.98 -19.95 30.50
CA ALA A 606 24.04 -18.98 30.79
C ALA A 606 24.18 -17.91 29.68
N SER A 607 24.08 -18.32 28.41
CA SER A 607 24.12 -17.40 27.27
C SER A 607 22.96 -16.41 27.26
N ILE A 608 21.76 -16.86 27.66
CA ILE A 608 20.55 -16.03 27.76
C ILE A 608 20.60 -15.12 29.00
N GLU A 609 21.12 -15.59 30.13
CA GLU A 609 21.33 -14.76 31.33
C GLU A 609 22.24 -13.56 31.05
N ALA A 610 23.31 -13.76 30.26
CA ALA A 610 24.21 -12.70 29.84
C ALA A 610 23.56 -11.61 28.96
N ARG A 611 22.28 -11.77 28.57
CA ARG A 611 21.49 -10.83 27.76
C ARG A 611 20.36 -10.13 28.52
N LEU A 612 20.21 -10.36 29.83
CA LEU A 612 19.18 -9.68 30.65
C LEU A 612 19.33 -8.15 30.70
N GLU A 613 20.56 -7.65 30.55
CA GLU A 613 20.90 -6.21 30.54
C GLU A 613 21.32 -5.72 29.13
N ASP A 614 20.90 -6.41 28.06
CA ASP A 614 21.25 -6.01 26.69
C ASP A 614 20.78 -4.57 26.36
N PRO A 615 21.64 -3.72 25.75
CA PRO A 615 21.27 -2.35 25.41
C PRO A 615 20.09 -2.26 24.43
N ASN A 616 19.83 -3.31 23.64
CA ASN A 616 18.59 -3.45 22.91
C ASN A 616 17.52 -4.06 23.83
N ARG A 617 16.60 -3.20 24.28
CA ARG A 617 15.47 -3.59 25.14
C ARG A 617 14.69 -4.81 24.64
N LEU A 618 14.53 -5.00 23.32
CA LEU A 618 13.82 -6.16 22.77
C LEU A 618 14.57 -7.48 23.03
N VAL A 619 15.91 -7.47 22.98
CA VAL A 619 16.75 -8.62 23.35
C VAL A 619 16.59 -8.93 24.83
N ALA A 620 16.68 -7.90 25.68
CA ALA A 620 16.55 -8.05 27.13
C ALA A 620 15.16 -8.52 27.57
N ASP A 621 14.09 -8.07 26.89
CA ASP A 621 12.71 -8.51 27.13
C ASP A 621 12.49 -9.96 26.67
N SER A 622 13.03 -10.38 25.51
CA SER A 622 13.01 -11.80 25.09
C SER A 622 13.85 -12.70 26.02
N ALA A 623 15.02 -12.25 26.45
CA ALA A 623 15.87 -12.98 27.40
C ALA A 623 15.15 -13.27 28.72
N ARG A 624 14.46 -12.27 29.29
CA ARG A 624 13.61 -12.44 30.49
C ARG A 624 12.50 -13.45 30.27
N ALA A 625 11.83 -13.41 29.11
CA ALA A 625 10.70 -14.27 28.80
C ALA A 625 11.12 -15.74 28.61
N THR A 626 12.17 -15.99 27.83
CA THR A 626 12.74 -17.33 27.59
C THR A 626 13.29 -17.92 28.88
N LEU A 627 14.12 -17.18 29.63
CA LEU A 627 14.74 -17.68 30.86
C LEU A 627 13.70 -18.13 31.91
N ALA A 628 12.57 -17.44 31.99
CA ALA A 628 11.46 -17.81 32.88
C ALA A 628 10.79 -19.13 32.46
N ARG A 629 10.70 -19.42 31.15
CA ARG A 629 10.19 -20.69 30.62
C ARG A 629 11.19 -21.82 30.86
N LEU A 630 12.45 -21.64 30.46
CA LEU A 630 13.49 -22.66 30.61
C LEU A 630 13.64 -23.10 32.06
N LYS A 631 13.80 -22.15 33.00
CA LYS A 631 13.90 -22.47 34.44
C LYS A 631 12.65 -23.12 35.03
N ALA A 632 11.48 -22.97 34.40
CA ALA A 632 10.27 -23.69 34.79
C ALA A 632 10.24 -25.12 34.23
N ALA A 633 10.81 -25.37 33.05
CA ALA A 633 10.99 -26.70 32.47
C ALA A 633 12.06 -27.52 33.21
N THR A 634 13.24 -26.96 33.51
CA THR A 634 14.31 -27.68 34.24
C THR A 634 13.93 -28.05 35.68
N ARG A 635 12.87 -27.46 36.24
CA ARG A 635 12.32 -27.81 37.56
C ARG A 635 11.22 -28.89 37.52
N ARG A 636 10.83 -29.34 36.32
CA ARG A 636 9.81 -30.38 36.07
C ARG A 636 10.41 -31.69 35.56
N ARG A 637 11.66 -31.65 35.08
CA ARG A 637 12.53 -32.81 34.91
C ARG A 637 13.14 -33.17 36.26
#